data_AF-A0A355UH18-F1
#
_entry.id   AF-A0A355UH18-F1
#
_cell.length_a   1.000
_cell.length_b   1.000
_cell.length_c   1.000
_cell.angle_alpha   90.00
_cell.angle_beta   90.00
_cell.angle_gamma   90.00
#
_symmetry.space_group_name_H-M   'P 1'
#
loop_
_entity.id
_entity.type
_entity.pdbx_description
1 polymer ?
#
loop_
_entity_poly.entity_id
_entity_poly.type
_entity_poly.pdbx_seq_one_letter_code
_entity_poly.pdbx_strand_id
1 'polypeptide(L)'
;VKLFLNNKQFSVSSVDIDKNQSQIVKLNFTLKEHGIQHGRVSIIDNPITFDDDFFFTLQTSPKLEILSINSNNPNPYLSRLFSNNNEIEIKNMSEKTIDFNDFDNYPFIILNELSEFSSGLVSEIKRFREQGGDILIIPSE
;
A
#
# COMPACT_ATOMS: atom_id res chain seq x y z
N VAL A 1 -29.55 0.57 3.50
CA VAL A 1 -28.37 0.01 2.80
C VAL A 1 -27.28 -0.35 3.80
N LYS A 2 -26.70 -1.54 3.71
CA LYS A 2 -25.61 -2.04 4.57
C LYS A 2 -24.44 -2.47 3.71
N LEU A 3 -23.22 -2.21 4.18
CA LEU A 3 -21.97 -2.71 3.59
C LEU A 3 -21.36 -3.76 4.51
N PHE A 4 -21.00 -4.90 3.94
CA PHE A 4 -20.27 -5.98 4.59
C PHE A 4 -18.94 -6.22 3.87
N LEU A 5 -17.90 -6.53 4.63
CA LEU A 5 -16.63 -7.07 4.15
C LEU A 5 -16.28 -8.29 5.01
N ASN A 6 -15.94 -9.42 4.39
CA ASN A 6 -15.66 -10.71 5.05
C ASN A 6 -16.74 -11.07 6.09
N ASN A 7 -18.02 -10.94 5.70
CA ASN A 7 -19.19 -11.16 6.55
C ASN A 7 -19.33 -10.24 7.78
N LYS A 8 -18.47 -9.24 7.95
CA LYS A 8 -18.57 -8.20 8.99
C LYS A 8 -19.21 -6.94 8.43
N GLN A 9 -20.17 -6.35 9.15
CA GLN A 9 -20.78 -5.08 8.74
C GLN A 9 -19.80 -3.92 9.00
N PHE A 10 -19.51 -3.12 7.97
CA PHE A 10 -18.61 -1.96 8.04
C PHE A 10 -19.37 -0.63 8.05
N SER A 11 -20.50 -0.56 7.35
CA SER A 11 -21.27 0.68 7.23
C SER A 11 -22.76 0.39 7.08
N VAL A 12 -23.58 1.32 7.54
CA VAL A 12 -25.04 1.30 7.36
C VAL A 12 -25.52 2.72 7.11
N SER A 13 -26.46 2.86 6.19
CA SER A 13 -27.11 4.11 5.86
C SER A 13 -28.58 3.86 5.55
N SER A 14 -29.45 4.76 6.03
CA SER A 14 -30.86 4.79 5.72
C SER A 14 -31.12 5.92 4.73
N VAL A 15 -32.03 5.67 3.79
CA VAL A 15 -32.34 6.59 2.71
C VAL A 15 -33.83 6.45 2.38
N ASP A 16 -34.50 7.58 2.24
CA ASP A 16 -35.89 7.65 1.77
C ASP A 16 -35.86 8.15 0.32
N ILE A 17 -36.42 7.36 -0.59
CA ILE A 17 -36.39 7.65 -2.03
C ILE A 17 -37.82 7.74 -2.53
N ASP A 18 -38.19 8.90 -3.10
CA ASP A 18 -39.50 9.11 -3.69
C ASP A 18 -39.72 8.25 -4.94
N LYS A 19 -41.00 8.03 -5.28
CA LYS A 19 -41.38 7.29 -6.49
C LYS A 19 -40.72 7.89 -7.73
N ASN A 20 -40.12 7.03 -8.56
CA ASN A 20 -39.42 7.40 -9.80
C ASN A 20 -38.20 8.32 -9.58
N GLN A 21 -37.60 8.31 -8.39
CA GLN A 21 -36.35 9.02 -8.09
C GLN A 21 -35.20 8.04 -7.86
N SER A 22 -33.98 8.57 -7.88
CA SER A 22 -32.75 7.84 -7.57
C SER A 22 -31.84 8.69 -6.69
N GLN A 23 -31.13 8.07 -5.76
CA GLN A 23 -30.19 8.76 -4.89
C GLN A 23 -28.85 8.03 -4.80
N ILE A 24 -27.75 8.78 -4.73
CA ILE A 24 -26.41 8.25 -4.47
C ILE A 24 -26.17 8.22 -2.97
N VAL A 25 -26.04 7.02 -2.41
CA VAL A 25 -25.69 6.81 -1.00
C VAL A 25 -24.18 6.56 -0.90
N LYS A 26 -23.46 7.42 -0.16
CA LYS A 26 -22.03 7.23 0.10
C LYS A 26 -21.83 6.39 1.36
N LEU A 27 -21.20 5.23 1.20
CA LEU A 27 -20.82 4.34 2.31
C LEU A 27 -19.32 4.47 2.57
N ASN A 28 -18.95 5.18 3.64
CA ASN A 28 -17.53 5.33 4.01
C ASN A 28 -17.08 4.12 4.83
N PHE A 29 -15.88 3.63 4.55
CA PHE A 29 -15.23 2.54 5.31
C PHE A 29 -13.70 2.68 5.24
N THR A 30 -13.00 2.07 6.19
CA THR A 30 -11.54 1.99 6.22
C THR A 30 -11.12 0.53 6.30
N LEU A 31 -10.21 0.11 5.43
CA LEU A 31 -9.62 -1.21 5.44
C LEU A 31 -8.41 -1.23 6.37
N LYS A 32 -8.37 -2.21 7.28
CA LYS A 32 -7.23 -2.46 8.17
C LYS A 32 -6.37 -3.63 7.72
N GLU A 33 -6.97 -4.55 6.96
CA GLU A 33 -6.34 -5.77 6.50
C GLU A 33 -6.05 -5.65 5.00
N HIS A 34 -4.88 -6.14 4.61
CA HIS A 34 -4.48 -6.28 3.22
C HIS A 34 -4.89 -7.66 2.68
N GLY A 35 -4.92 -7.81 1.36
CA GLY A 35 -5.28 -9.03 0.67
C GLY A 35 -6.66 -8.93 0.00
N ILE A 36 -7.21 -10.10 -0.32
CA ILE A 36 -8.53 -10.23 -0.95
C ILE A 36 -9.61 -10.03 0.13
N GLN A 37 -10.49 -9.07 -0.10
CA GLN A 37 -11.62 -8.74 0.77
C GLN A 37 -12.92 -9.03 0.01
N HIS A 38 -13.76 -9.91 0.56
CA HIS A 38 -15.04 -10.24 -0.04
C HIS A 38 -16.11 -9.28 0.45
N GLY A 39 -16.65 -8.48 -0.46
CA GLY A 39 -17.63 -7.45 -0.18
C GLY A 39 -19.05 -7.85 -0.54
N ARG A 40 -20.01 -7.32 0.23
CA ARG A 40 -21.44 -7.40 -0.05
C ARG A 40 -22.14 -6.11 0.34
N VAL A 41 -22.85 -5.50 -0.61
CA VAL A 41 -23.81 -4.42 -0.32
C VAL A 41 -25.19 -5.06 -0.24
N SER A 42 -25.93 -4.73 0.81
CA SER A 42 -27.26 -5.28 1.07
C SER A 42 -28.28 -4.15 1.21
N ILE A 43 -29.37 -4.24 0.47
CA ILE A 43 -30.54 -3.36 0.63
C ILE A 43 -31.52 -4.07 1.58
N ILE A 44 -32.25 -3.28 2.36
CA ILE A 44 -33.33 -3.82 3.19
C ILE A 44 -34.50 -2.91 2.93
N ASP A 45 -35.47 -3.44 2.21
CA ASP A 45 -36.75 -2.81 1.97
C ASP A 45 -37.86 -3.77 2.46
N ASN A 46 -38.95 -3.23 2.98
CA ASN A 46 -40.10 -4.01 3.42
C ASN A 46 -41.34 -3.47 2.70
N PRO A 47 -42.14 -4.32 2.02
CA PRO A 47 -42.12 -5.79 2.09
C PRO A 47 -41.33 -6.49 0.97
N ILE A 48 -40.64 -5.76 0.09
CA ILE A 48 -39.94 -6.34 -1.07
C ILE A 48 -38.52 -6.73 -0.64
N THR A 49 -38.24 -8.04 -0.59
CA THR A 49 -36.95 -8.57 -0.08
C THR A 49 -36.21 -9.43 -1.12
N PHE A 50 -36.27 -9.07 -2.40
CA PHE A 50 -35.71 -9.88 -3.50
C PHE A 50 -34.59 -9.13 -4.24
N ASP A 51 -33.50 -9.83 -4.56
CA ASP A 51 -32.30 -9.30 -5.23
C ASP A 51 -31.62 -8.14 -4.49
N ASP A 52 -31.57 -8.24 -3.16
CA ASP A 52 -31.06 -7.18 -2.29
C ASP A 52 -29.55 -7.23 -2.03
N ASP A 53 -28.86 -8.29 -2.46
CA ASP A 53 -27.45 -8.51 -2.18
C ASP A 53 -26.57 -8.41 -3.43
N PHE A 54 -25.71 -7.40 -3.46
CA PHE A 54 -24.69 -7.20 -4.48
C PHE A 54 -23.31 -7.60 -3.95
N PHE A 55 -22.66 -8.58 -4.57
CA PHE A 55 -21.34 -9.08 -4.17
C PHE A 55 -20.22 -8.47 -5.01
N PHE A 56 -19.10 -8.17 -4.36
CA PHE A 56 -17.90 -7.64 -5.02
C PHE A 56 -16.63 -8.12 -4.30
N THR A 57 -15.46 -7.85 -4.86
CA THR A 57 -14.17 -8.18 -4.25
C THR A 57 -13.25 -6.97 -4.35
N LEU A 58 -12.52 -6.68 -3.27
CA LEU A 58 -11.43 -5.71 -3.26
C LEU A 58 -10.12 -6.46 -3.07
N GLN A 59 -9.09 -6.10 -3.82
CA GLN A 59 -7.74 -6.56 -3.58
C GLN A 59 -6.92 -5.37 -3.09
N THR A 60 -6.49 -5.41 -1.83
CA THR A 60 -5.62 -4.39 -1.25
C THR A 60 -4.23 -4.95 -1.07
N SER A 61 -3.21 -4.20 -1.48
CA SER A 61 -1.81 -4.54 -1.21
C SER A 61 -1.33 -3.79 0.03
N PRO A 62 -0.39 -4.34 0.81
CA PRO A 62 0.35 -3.53 1.79
C PRO A 62 1.08 -2.41 1.07
N LYS A 63 1.39 -1.33 1.80
CA LYS A 63 2.26 -0.29 1.25
C LYS A 63 3.60 -0.90 0.84
N LEU A 64 4.12 -0.48 -0.29
CA LEU A 64 5.47 -0.82 -0.73
C LEU A 64 6.46 0.03 0.06
N GLU A 65 7.21 -0.59 0.97
CA GLU A 65 8.32 0.08 1.66
C GLU A 65 9.58 0.06 0.79
N ILE A 66 10.15 1.23 0.53
CA ILE A 66 11.37 1.42 -0.25
C ILE A 66 12.45 1.97 0.67
N LEU A 67 13.62 1.35 0.70
CA LEU A 67 14.79 1.91 1.38
C LEU A 67 15.68 2.64 0.38
N SER A 68 15.96 3.92 0.61
CA SER A 68 16.96 4.69 -0.14
C SER A 68 18.19 4.90 0.74
N ILE A 69 19.31 4.29 0.35
CA ILE A 69 20.62 4.50 0.96
C ILE A 69 21.30 5.61 0.18
N ASN A 70 21.57 6.72 0.85
CA ASN A 70 22.07 7.94 0.22
C ASN A 70 23.52 8.19 0.64
N SER A 71 24.38 8.57 -0.30
CA SER A 71 25.74 9.02 0.05
C SER A 71 25.72 10.32 0.85
N ASN A 72 24.85 11.25 0.44
CA ASN A 72 24.66 12.54 1.08
C ASN A 72 23.26 12.66 1.70
N ASN A 73 22.67 13.86 1.62
CA ASN A 73 21.30 14.10 2.05
C ASN A 73 20.30 13.30 1.20
N PRO A 74 19.11 12.99 1.74
CA PRO A 74 18.03 12.37 0.98
C PRO A 74 17.78 13.07 -0.35
N ASN A 75 17.68 12.30 -1.43
CA ASN A 75 17.41 12.85 -2.76
C ASN A 75 15.99 13.46 -2.79
N PRO A 76 15.84 14.79 -2.97
CA PRO A 76 14.54 15.45 -2.93
C PRO A 76 13.65 15.03 -4.12
N TYR A 77 14.25 14.62 -5.24
CA TYR A 77 13.50 14.16 -6.41
C TYR A 77 12.93 12.76 -6.18
N LEU A 78 13.72 11.82 -5.63
CA LEU A 78 13.21 10.50 -5.24
C LEU A 78 12.10 10.63 -4.18
N SER A 79 12.33 11.48 -3.17
CA SER A 79 11.34 11.72 -2.12
C SER A 79 10.02 12.24 -2.70
N ARG A 80 10.07 13.19 -3.66
CA ARG A 80 8.88 13.70 -4.35
C ARG A 80 8.23 12.71 -5.29
N LEU A 81 9.02 11.88 -5.97
CA LEU A 81 8.52 10.87 -6.90
C LEU A 81 7.62 9.88 -6.15
N PHE A 82 8.04 9.43 -4.97
CA PHE A 82 7.32 8.44 -4.19
C PHE A 82 6.28 9.05 -3.22
N SER A 83 6.40 10.32 -2.82
CA SER A 83 5.43 10.96 -1.92
C SER A 83 4.04 11.15 -2.51
N ASN A 84 3.89 11.09 -3.83
CA ASN A 84 2.61 11.29 -4.52
C ASN A 84 1.72 10.04 -4.53
N ASN A 85 2.23 8.90 -4.05
CA ASN A 85 1.47 7.66 -3.98
C ASN A 85 1.37 7.17 -2.52
N ASN A 86 0.15 7.16 -1.97
CA ASN A 86 -0.12 6.70 -0.60
C ASN A 86 0.18 5.20 -0.39
N GLU A 87 0.33 4.44 -1.48
CA GLU A 87 0.67 3.03 -1.48
C GLU A 87 2.18 2.78 -1.41
N ILE A 88 3.01 3.83 -1.45
CA ILE A 88 4.48 3.72 -1.39
C ILE A 88 5.00 4.54 -0.22
N GLU A 89 5.94 3.99 0.52
CA GLU A 89 6.63 4.68 1.60
C GLU A 89 8.13 4.57 1.42
N ILE A 90 8.82 5.71 1.25
CA ILE A 90 10.27 5.77 1.10
C ILE A 90 10.91 6.13 2.44
N LYS A 91 11.79 5.26 2.93
CA LYS A 91 12.67 5.51 4.07
C LYS A 91 14.07 5.83 3.57
N ASN A 92 14.69 6.82 4.19
CA ASN A 92 16.03 7.28 3.81
C ASN A 92 17.03 6.92 4.90
N MET A 93 18.16 6.36 4.49
CA MET A 93 19.28 6.00 5.33
C MET A 93 20.55 6.60 4.75
N SER A 94 21.50 6.98 5.60
CA SER A 94 22.82 7.42 5.15
C SER A 94 23.72 6.20 4.94
N GLU A 95 24.58 6.25 3.91
CA GLU A 95 25.61 5.24 3.69
C GLU A 95 26.57 5.08 4.90
N LYS A 96 26.63 6.08 5.77
CA LYS A 96 27.48 6.10 6.99
C LYS A 96 26.85 5.37 8.17
N THR A 97 25.54 5.10 8.12
CA THR A 97 24.77 4.55 9.23
C THR A 97 23.82 3.45 8.74
N ILE A 98 24.34 2.56 7.88
CA ILE A 98 23.54 1.47 7.30
C ILE A 98 23.23 0.43 8.38
N ASP A 99 21.94 0.14 8.59
CA ASP A 99 21.49 -1.01 9.38
C ASP A 99 21.10 -2.16 8.45
N PHE A 100 22.02 -3.11 8.28
CA PHE A 100 21.81 -4.26 7.41
C PHE A 100 20.72 -5.22 7.91
N ASN A 101 20.38 -5.19 9.21
CA ASN A 101 19.33 -6.05 9.75
C ASN A 101 17.94 -5.62 9.29
N ASP A 102 17.81 -4.38 8.82
CA ASP A 102 16.54 -3.81 8.37
C ASP A 102 16.25 -4.12 6.89
N PHE A 103 17.21 -4.67 6.14
CA PHE A 103 17.05 -4.93 4.69
C PHE A 103 15.90 -5.89 4.38
N ASP A 104 15.70 -6.90 5.24
CA ASP A 104 14.62 -7.89 5.08
C ASP A 104 13.21 -7.29 5.19
N ASN A 105 13.08 -6.06 5.71
CA ASN A 105 11.82 -5.33 5.80
C ASN A 105 11.44 -4.60 4.50
N TYR A 106 12.37 -4.47 3.54
CA TYR A 106 12.17 -3.73 2.31
C TYR A 106 12.19 -4.66 1.10
N PRO A 107 11.12 -4.77 0.30
CA PRO A 107 11.19 -5.49 -0.96
C PRO A 107 12.06 -4.78 -2.02
N PHE A 108 12.37 -3.48 -1.84
CA PHE A 108 13.11 -2.69 -2.81
C PHE A 108 14.11 -1.73 -2.14
N ILE A 109 15.36 -1.75 -2.62
CA ILE A 109 16.45 -0.90 -2.12
C ILE A 109 17.02 -0.05 -3.27
N ILE A 110 17.15 1.25 -3.03
CA ILE A 110 17.81 2.22 -3.90
C ILE A 110 19.18 2.56 -3.30
N LEU A 111 20.24 2.36 -4.08
CA LEU A 111 21.58 2.86 -3.78
C LEU A 111 21.75 4.18 -4.53
N ASN A 112 21.51 5.28 -3.82
CA ASN A 112 21.52 6.62 -4.40
C ASN A 112 22.89 7.28 -4.28
N GLU A 113 23.59 7.31 -5.41
CA GLU A 113 24.84 8.05 -5.61
C GLU A 113 25.95 7.64 -4.63
N LEU A 114 26.02 6.35 -4.28
CA LEU A 114 27.05 5.81 -3.39
C LEU A 114 28.42 5.94 -4.07
N SER A 115 29.35 6.61 -3.39
CA SER A 115 30.71 6.83 -3.89
C SER A 115 31.58 5.58 -3.77
N GLU A 116 31.36 4.79 -2.73
CA GLU A 116 32.09 3.56 -2.47
C GLU A 116 31.16 2.46 -1.96
N PHE A 117 31.42 1.22 -2.38
CA PHE A 117 30.72 0.05 -1.88
C PHE A 117 31.61 -0.71 -0.90
N SER A 118 31.31 -0.60 0.39
CA SER A 118 32.02 -1.39 1.40
C SER A 118 31.79 -2.89 1.17
N SER A 119 32.74 -3.73 1.58
CA SER A 119 32.61 -5.19 1.46
C SER A 119 31.38 -5.73 2.20
N GLY A 120 31.02 -5.11 3.34
CA GLY A 120 29.80 -5.42 4.09
C GLY A 120 28.54 -5.13 3.27
N LEU A 121 28.45 -3.94 2.67
CA LEU A 121 27.31 -3.58 1.82
C LEU A 121 27.19 -4.53 0.62
N VAL A 122 28.30 -4.84 -0.06
CA VAL A 122 28.28 -5.77 -1.21
C VAL A 122 27.80 -7.16 -0.81
N SER A 123 28.24 -7.67 0.34
CA SER A 123 27.80 -8.97 0.86
C SER A 123 26.30 -9.00 1.12
N GLU A 124 25.79 -7.95 1.77
CA GLU A 124 24.37 -7.86 2.12
C GLU A 124 23.46 -7.61 0.93
N ILE A 125 23.89 -6.78 -0.02
CA ILE A 125 23.19 -6.56 -1.30
C ILE A 125 23.05 -7.86 -2.09
N LYS A 126 24.10 -8.71 -2.09
CA LYS A 126 24.03 -10.03 -2.74
C LYS A 126 23.03 -10.94 -2.04
N ARG A 127 23.09 -11.04 -0.71
CA ARG A 127 22.14 -11.82 0.10
C ARG A 127 20.70 -11.37 -0.14
N PHE A 128 20.47 -10.06 -0.11
CA PHE A 128 19.18 -9.43 -0.37
C PHE A 128 18.65 -9.79 -1.76
N ARG A 129 19.50 -9.76 -2.79
CA ARG A 129 19.10 -10.15 -4.15
C ARG A 129 18.78 -11.63 -4.26
N GLU A 130 19.55 -12.50 -3.62
CA GLU A 130 19.32 -13.95 -3.60
C GLU A 130 17.99 -14.32 -2.93
N GLN A 131 17.51 -13.50 -1.99
CA GLN A 131 16.22 -13.65 -1.32
C GLN A 131 15.03 -13.07 -2.12
N GLY A 132 15.28 -12.53 -3.32
CA GLY A 132 14.24 -12.01 -4.21
C GLY A 132 14.00 -10.50 -4.10
N GLY A 133 14.80 -9.78 -3.31
CA GLY A 133 14.75 -8.32 -3.22
C GLY A 133 15.22 -7.65 -4.52
N ASP A 134 14.61 -6.51 -4.85
CA ASP A 134 14.95 -5.72 -6.03
C ASP A 134 15.83 -4.52 -5.68
N ILE A 135 16.80 -4.22 -6.54
CA ILE A 135 17.82 -3.20 -6.27
C ILE A 135 17.92 -2.26 -7.46
N LEU A 136 17.86 -0.96 -7.17
CA LEU A 136 18.19 0.10 -8.12
C LEU A 136 19.49 0.76 -7.71
N ILE A 137 20.42 0.90 -8.66
CA ILE A 137 21.66 1.64 -8.46
C ILE A 137 21.57 2.92 -9.27
N ILE A 138 21.69 4.05 -8.58
CA ILE A 138 21.87 5.36 -9.20
C ILE A 138 23.36 5.69 -9.04
N PRO A 139 24.14 5.70 -10.14
CA PRO A 139 25.56 6.01 -10.09
C PRO A 139 25.83 7.39 -9.50
N SER A 140 26.99 7.57 -8.88
CA SER A 140 27.46 8.90 -8.46
C SER A 140 27.90 9.77 -9.65
N GLU A 141 28.20 9.15 -10.80
CA GLU A 141 28.59 9.77 -12.09
C GLU A 141 28.08 8.96 -13.29
#